data_AF-A0A182YHS7-F1
#
_entry.id   AF-A0A182YHS7-F1
#
_cell.length_a   1.000
_cell.length_b   1.000
_cell.length_c   1.000
_cell.angle_alpha   90.00
_cell.angle_beta   90.00
_cell.angle_gamma   90.00
#
_symmetry.space_group_name_H-M   'P 1'
#
loop_
_entity.id
_entity.type
_entity.pdbx_description
1 polymer ?
#
loop_
_entity_poly.entity_id
_entity_poly.type
_entity_poly.pdbx_seq_one_letter_code
_entity_poly.pdbx_strand_id
1 'polypeptide(L)'
;MHCSATVTAALLVLALAKTGFGLECDFCDYYEECALGKDVRVVTCDEGTVLKNNDTLVNFIPSLKTILPASSHRYECFHVRATSVSGHVFLFTRGCVHQLEGERRFCSLRHVAFQGSLECIACNGDRCNNVPVLLDDGSGSGKAVRSSLISLAICSLLAVSLGTSTSNPYS
;
A
#
# COMPACT_ATOMS: atom_id res chain seq x y z
N MET A 1 -19.17 -12.82 35.37
CA MET A 1 -18.24 -13.32 34.34
C MET A 1 -17.94 -12.16 33.38
N HIS A 2 -16.84 -11.43 33.58
CA HIS A 2 -16.51 -10.19 32.85
C HIS A 2 -15.24 -10.38 32.00
N CYS A 3 -15.23 -11.38 31.11
CA CYS A 3 -14.05 -11.71 30.29
C CYS A 3 -14.21 -11.41 28.79
N SER A 4 -15.32 -10.82 28.32
CA SER A 4 -15.60 -10.77 26.88
C SER A 4 -15.41 -9.38 26.23
N ALA A 5 -15.61 -8.29 26.98
CA ALA A 5 -15.54 -6.93 26.43
C ALA A 5 -14.11 -6.40 26.25
N THR A 6 -13.17 -6.84 27.10
CA THR A 6 -11.76 -6.40 27.04
C THR A 6 -11.00 -7.00 25.85
N VAL A 7 -11.33 -8.24 25.48
CA VAL A 7 -10.69 -8.96 24.36
C VAL A 7 -11.10 -8.37 23.01
N THR A 8 -12.36 -7.96 22.85
CA THR A 8 -12.88 -7.36 21.60
C THR A 8 -12.34 -5.94 21.39
N ALA A 9 -12.25 -5.13 22.44
CA ALA A 9 -11.64 -3.80 22.35
C ALA A 9 -10.15 -3.87 22.01
N ALA A 10 -9.41 -4.82 22.60
CA ALA A 10 -7.99 -5.04 22.30
C ALA A 10 -7.77 -5.46 20.83
N LEU A 11 -8.59 -6.38 20.31
CA LEU A 11 -8.52 -6.81 18.90
C LEU A 11 -8.86 -5.68 17.91
N LEU A 12 -9.81 -4.80 18.25
CA LEU A 12 -10.12 -3.63 17.42
C LEU A 12 -8.96 -2.64 17.41
N VAL A 13 -8.35 -2.38 18.57
CA VAL A 13 -7.16 -1.51 18.69
C VAL A 13 -5.97 -2.12 17.94
N LEU A 14 -5.75 -3.44 18.00
CA LEU A 14 -4.71 -4.14 17.23
C LEU A 14 -4.96 -4.08 15.71
N ALA A 15 -6.21 -4.18 15.26
CA ALA A 15 -6.57 -4.03 13.85
C ALA A 15 -6.42 -2.58 13.34
N LEU A 16 -6.59 -1.59 14.22
CA LEU A 16 -6.42 -0.17 13.93
C LEU A 16 -4.96 0.32 14.09
N ALA A 17 -4.12 -0.40 14.84
CA ALA A 17 -2.79 0.04 15.26
C ALA A 17 -1.61 -0.66 14.55
N LYS A 18 -1.82 -1.30 13.40
CA LYS A 18 -0.69 -1.71 12.52
C LYS A 18 -0.13 -0.47 11.78
N THR A 19 0.13 0.58 12.54
CA THR A 19 0.73 1.82 12.08
C THR A 19 2.25 1.68 12.16
N GLY A 20 2.91 1.53 11.02
CA GLY A 20 4.33 1.85 10.84
C GLY A 20 5.36 0.76 11.11
N PHE A 21 5.17 -0.14 12.08
CA PHE A 21 6.27 -1.01 12.56
C PHE A 21 6.46 -2.36 11.82
N GLY A 22 5.91 -2.50 10.61
CA GLY A 22 6.02 -3.75 9.84
C GLY A 22 5.06 -3.77 8.66
N LEU A 23 5.10 -2.71 7.85
CA LEU A 23 4.30 -2.60 6.63
C LEU A 23 4.78 -3.65 5.63
N GLU A 24 3.88 -4.45 5.06
CA GLU A 24 4.23 -5.38 3.99
C GLU A 24 4.03 -4.71 2.63
N CYS A 25 5.02 -4.76 1.74
CA CYS A 25 4.91 -4.17 0.40
C CYS A 25 5.34 -5.15 -0.68
N ASP A 26 4.78 -5.00 -1.88
CA ASP A 26 5.35 -5.63 -3.06
C ASP A 26 6.72 -5.00 -3.35
N PHE A 27 7.72 -5.82 -3.66
CA PHE A 27 9.09 -5.40 -3.91
C PHE A 27 9.61 -5.97 -5.23
N CYS A 28 10.10 -5.08 -6.10
CA CYS A 28 10.78 -5.42 -7.34
C CYS A 28 11.66 -4.24 -7.79
N ASP A 29 12.80 -4.53 -8.41
CA ASP A 29 13.78 -3.50 -8.80
C ASP A 29 13.84 -3.26 -10.31
N TYR A 30 13.17 -4.09 -11.12
CA TYR A 30 13.19 -4.01 -12.58
C TYR A 30 11.94 -4.63 -13.23
N TYR A 31 11.80 -4.40 -14.53
CA TYR A 31 10.57 -4.65 -15.28
C TYR A 31 10.07 -6.10 -15.16
N GLU A 32 10.93 -7.09 -15.40
CA GLU A 32 10.56 -8.50 -15.43
C GLU A 32 10.00 -8.99 -14.09
N GLU A 33 10.57 -8.53 -12.97
CA GLU A 33 10.05 -8.82 -11.63
C GLU A 33 8.72 -8.09 -11.39
N CYS A 34 8.65 -6.80 -11.74
CA CYS A 34 7.46 -5.99 -11.50
C CYS A 34 6.26 -6.38 -12.39
N ALA A 35 6.53 -6.96 -13.56
CA ALA A 35 5.53 -7.45 -14.50
C ALA A 35 4.78 -8.70 -13.98
N LEU A 36 5.29 -9.37 -12.94
CA LEU A 36 4.62 -10.50 -12.27
C LEU A 36 3.31 -10.10 -11.56
N GLY A 37 3.03 -8.80 -11.43
CA GLY A 37 1.75 -8.29 -10.94
C GLY A 37 1.45 -8.69 -9.50
N LYS A 38 0.64 -9.74 -9.30
CA LYS A 38 0.27 -10.26 -7.96
C LYS A 38 1.31 -11.19 -7.36
N ASP A 39 2.14 -11.79 -8.21
CA ASP A 39 3.16 -12.76 -7.83
C ASP A 39 4.52 -12.08 -7.51
N VAL A 40 4.53 -10.73 -7.48
CA VAL A 40 5.67 -9.95 -7.01
C VAL A 40 5.99 -10.33 -5.56
N ARG A 41 7.29 -10.43 -5.26
CA ARG A 41 7.79 -10.75 -3.92
C ARG A 41 7.29 -9.74 -2.89
N VAL A 42 6.89 -10.22 -1.73
CA VAL A 42 6.50 -9.38 -0.59
C VAL A 42 7.65 -9.24 0.40
N VAL A 43 7.85 -8.05 0.93
CA VAL A 43 8.83 -7.77 1.98
C VAL A 43 8.18 -7.01 3.13
N THR A 44 8.69 -7.21 4.34
CA THR A 44 8.40 -6.34 5.48
C THR A 44 9.32 -5.13 5.41
N CYS A 45 8.78 -3.92 5.47
CA CYS A 45 9.56 -2.70 5.44
C CYS A 45 10.43 -2.56 6.69
N ASP A 46 11.72 -2.37 6.45
CA ASP A 46 12.74 -2.05 7.43
C ASP A 46 13.76 -1.06 6.82
N GLU A 47 14.71 -0.60 7.62
CA GLU A 47 15.76 0.32 7.15
C GLU A 47 16.59 -0.27 6.00
N GLY A 48 16.89 -1.57 6.03
CA GLY A 48 17.68 -2.22 5.00
C GLY A 48 17.00 -2.19 3.63
N THR A 49 15.69 -2.45 3.61
CA THR A 49 14.85 -2.41 2.42
C THR A 49 14.72 -0.99 1.89
N VAL A 50 14.49 -0.01 2.77
CA VAL A 50 14.39 1.41 2.38
C VAL A 50 15.70 1.93 1.80
N LEU A 51 16.85 1.61 2.41
CA LEU A 51 18.15 2.01 1.90
C LEU A 51 18.40 1.45 0.50
N LYS A 52 18.09 0.17 0.30
CA LYS A 52 18.18 -0.46 -1.02
C LYS A 52 17.30 0.24 -2.06
N ASN A 53 16.06 0.55 -1.72
CA ASN A 53 15.15 1.27 -2.64
C ASN A 53 15.65 2.69 -2.94
N ASN A 54 16.18 3.41 -1.95
CA ASN A 54 16.76 4.73 -2.15
C ASN A 54 17.94 4.68 -3.12
N ASP A 55 18.86 3.72 -2.98
CA ASP A 55 20.00 3.55 -3.88
C ASP A 55 19.57 3.31 -5.33
N THR A 56 18.52 2.51 -5.55
CA THR A 56 17.93 2.28 -6.88
C THR A 56 17.32 3.56 -7.46
N LEU A 57 16.63 4.36 -6.64
CA LEU A 57 15.85 5.51 -7.08
C LEU A 57 16.62 6.82 -7.12
N VAL A 58 17.81 6.89 -6.51
CA VAL A 58 18.56 8.13 -6.29
C VAL A 58 18.91 8.89 -7.57
N ASN A 59 19.08 8.17 -8.68
CA ASN A 59 19.35 8.78 -9.98
C ASN A 59 18.08 9.35 -10.64
N PHE A 60 16.90 8.82 -10.28
CA PHE A 60 15.61 9.28 -10.78
C PHE A 60 14.96 10.35 -9.87
N ILE A 61 15.18 10.27 -8.55
CA ILE A 61 14.70 11.20 -7.53
C ILE A 61 15.93 11.74 -6.77
N PRO A 62 16.59 12.80 -7.28
CA PRO A 62 17.87 13.25 -6.75
C PRO A 62 17.82 13.70 -5.28
N SER A 63 16.65 14.07 -4.77
CA SER A 63 16.45 14.44 -3.36
C SER A 63 16.76 13.29 -2.39
N LEU A 64 16.76 12.03 -2.86
CA LEU A 64 17.16 10.87 -2.06
C LEU A 64 18.68 10.81 -1.79
N LYS A 65 19.49 11.63 -2.49
CA LYS A 65 20.94 11.77 -2.20
C LYS A 65 21.21 12.43 -0.85
N THR A 66 20.22 13.16 -0.35
CA THR A 66 20.29 13.89 0.90
C THR A 66 19.40 13.22 1.93
N ILE A 67 19.73 13.37 3.21
CA ILE A 67 18.86 12.92 4.30
C ILE A 67 17.57 13.74 4.23
N LEU A 68 16.47 13.10 3.87
CA LEU A 68 15.15 13.73 3.90
C LEU A 68 14.60 13.71 5.33
N PRO A 69 13.86 14.75 5.74
CA PRO A 69 13.15 14.72 7.02
C PRO A 69 12.08 13.62 6.94
N ALA A 70 12.33 12.54 7.66
CA ALA A 70 11.55 11.30 7.63
C ALA A 70 11.07 10.97 9.05
N SER A 71 9.82 10.50 9.13
CA SER A 71 9.27 10.00 10.38
C SER A 71 9.95 8.68 10.73
N SER A 72 10.64 8.64 11.87
CA SER A 72 11.32 7.42 12.34
C SER A 72 10.36 6.24 12.44
N HIS A 73 10.77 5.08 11.89
CA HIS A 73 10.01 3.82 11.88
C HIS A 73 8.61 3.92 11.28
N ARG A 74 8.40 4.82 10.31
CA ARG A 74 7.18 4.91 9.53
C ARG A 74 7.49 4.78 8.06
N TYR A 75 6.88 3.78 7.44
CA TYR A 75 7.12 3.44 6.04
C TYR A 75 5.87 3.70 5.19
N GLU A 76 6.10 3.90 3.90
CA GLU A 76 5.08 3.88 2.84
C GLU A 76 5.47 2.81 1.82
N CYS A 77 4.49 2.09 1.28
CA CYS A 77 4.72 1.31 0.08
C CYS A 77 4.72 2.26 -1.11
N PHE A 78 5.63 2.05 -2.06
CA PHE A 78 5.63 2.80 -3.31
C PHE A 78 5.54 1.92 -4.55
N HIS A 79 5.04 2.51 -5.63
CA HIS A 79 5.13 2.03 -7.00
C HIS A 79 5.62 3.20 -7.85
N VAL A 80 6.66 2.98 -8.67
CA VAL A 80 7.11 3.94 -9.69
C VAL A 80 7.24 3.22 -11.02
N ARG A 81 6.58 3.76 -12.04
CA ARG A 81 6.72 3.33 -13.44
C ARG A 81 6.89 4.56 -14.33
N ALA A 82 8.03 4.65 -15.01
CA ALA A 82 8.31 5.69 -15.98
C ALA A 82 8.39 5.10 -17.39
N THR A 83 7.61 5.67 -18.30
CA THR A 83 7.47 5.21 -19.68
C THR A 83 7.85 6.32 -20.63
N SER A 84 8.69 6.05 -21.62
CA SER A 84 9.08 7.02 -22.65
C SER A 84 7.93 7.31 -23.61
N VAL A 85 8.09 8.35 -24.44
CA VAL A 85 7.14 8.65 -25.54
C VAL A 85 6.98 7.51 -26.56
N SER A 86 7.95 6.60 -26.66
CA SER A 86 7.89 5.42 -27.53
C SER A 86 7.20 4.22 -26.87
N GLY A 87 6.65 4.38 -25.67
CA GLY A 87 6.05 3.29 -24.89
C GLY A 87 7.04 2.40 -24.15
N HIS A 88 8.34 2.71 -24.17
CA HIS A 88 9.34 1.90 -23.48
C HIS A 88 9.39 2.23 -21.98
N VAL A 89 9.18 1.22 -21.14
CA VAL A 89 9.29 1.35 -19.67
C VAL A 89 10.76 1.26 -19.28
N PHE A 90 11.36 2.38 -18.88
CA PHE A 90 12.78 2.47 -18.53
C PHE A 90 13.03 2.51 -17.01
N LEU A 91 11.97 2.65 -16.22
CA LEU A 91 12.00 2.50 -14.77
C LEU A 91 10.71 1.82 -14.35
N PHE A 92 10.81 0.69 -13.65
CA PHE A 92 9.68 0.06 -12.99
C PHE A 92 10.17 -0.57 -11.69
N THR A 93 9.73 -0.04 -10.56
CA THR A 93 10.11 -0.54 -9.24
C THR A 93 8.97 -0.38 -8.25
N ARG A 94 8.93 -1.28 -7.27
CA ARG A 94 8.03 -1.26 -6.11
C ARG A 94 8.86 -1.53 -4.87
N GLY A 95 8.45 -0.98 -3.73
CA GLY A 95 9.13 -1.29 -2.47
C GLY A 95 8.68 -0.43 -1.31
N CYS A 96 9.62 -0.18 -0.40
CA CYS A 96 9.44 0.57 0.83
C CYS A 96 10.22 1.87 0.80
N VAL A 97 9.61 2.94 1.31
CA VAL A 97 10.26 4.23 1.55
C VAL A 97 9.87 4.76 2.91
N HIS A 98 10.66 5.69 3.41
CA HIS A 98 10.29 6.44 4.61
C HIS A 98 9.11 7.36 4.35
N GLN A 99 8.18 7.41 5.31
CA GLN A 99 7.17 8.45 5.36
C GLN A 99 7.86 9.79 5.65
N LEU A 100 7.67 10.77 4.77
CA LEU A 100 8.24 12.10 4.94
C LEU A 100 7.56 12.87 6.08
N GLU A 101 8.29 13.78 6.71
CA GLU A 101 7.72 14.71 7.68
C GLU A 101 6.90 15.82 7.01
N GLY A 102 5.91 16.34 7.76
CA GLY A 102 4.81 17.12 7.19
C GLY A 102 3.91 16.22 6.34
N GLU A 103 2.75 16.69 5.89
CA GLU A 103 1.81 15.88 5.08
C GLU A 103 2.32 15.52 3.67
N ARG A 104 3.64 15.54 3.47
CA ARG A 104 4.32 15.18 2.23
C ARG A 104 4.37 13.65 2.10
N ARG A 105 4.22 13.20 0.86
CA ARG A 105 4.31 11.79 0.47
C ARG A 105 5.52 11.57 -0.40
N PHE A 106 6.05 10.36 -0.47
CA PHE A 106 7.17 10.04 -1.36
C PHE A 106 6.98 10.54 -2.80
N CYS A 107 5.80 10.34 -3.40
CA CYS A 107 5.51 10.78 -4.77
C CYS A 107 5.45 12.30 -4.97
N SER A 108 5.51 13.10 -3.90
CA SER A 108 5.63 14.56 -3.99
C SER A 108 7.06 15.05 -4.21
N LEU A 109 8.05 14.15 -4.10
CA LEU A 109 9.45 14.47 -4.34
C LEU A 109 9.72 14.78 -5.82
N ARG A 110 10.65 15.70 -6.06
CA ARG A 110 11.06 16.07 -7.41
C ARG A 110 11.84 14.92 -8.05
N HIS A 111 11.40 14.50 -9.22
CA HIS A 111 12.10 13.56 -10.10
C HIS A 111 12.86 14.31 -11.21
N VAL A 112 13.78 13.61 -11.87
CA VAL A 112 14.46 14.11 -13.07
C VAL A 112 13.46 14.36 -14.19
N ALA A 113 13.68 15.40 -15.00
CA ALA A 113 12.83 15.68 -16.14
C ALA A 113 13.07 14.65 -17.25
N PHE A 114 11.99 14.11 -17.82
CA PHE A 114 12.04 13.21 -18.97
C PHE A 114 10.79 13.41 -19.84
N GLN A 115 10.84 12.94 -21.09
CA GLN A 115 9.69 12.96 -22.00
C GLN A 115 8.95 11.61 -21.93
N GLY A 116 7.68 11.66 -21.56
CA GLY A 116 6.84 10.48 -21.41
C GLY A 116 5.83 10.62 -20.27
N SER A 117 5.50 9.51 -19.62
CA SER A 117 4.56 9.45 -18.49
C SER A 117 5.20 8.88 -17.23
N LEU A 118 4.78 9.42 -16.08
CA LEU A 118 5.14 8.94 -14.75
C LEU A 118 3.90 8.44 -14.03
N GLU A 119 3.92 7.19 -13.60
CA GLU A 119 2.99 6.63 -12.63
C GLU A 119 3.73 6.48 -11.29
N CYS A 120 3.24 7.17 -10.25
CA CYS A 120 3.80 7.10 -8.91
C CYS A 120 2.68 6.96 -7.88
N ILE A 121 2.77 5.94 -7.04
CA ILE A 121 1.87 5.73 -5.90
C ILE A 121 2.71 5.62 -4.63
N ALA A 122 2.27 6.28 -3.56
CA ALA A 122 2.79 6.14 -2.22
C ALA A 122 1.60 5.96 -1.27
N CYS A 123 1.61 4.91 -0.45
CA CYS A 123 0.45 4.54 0.36
C CYS A 123 0.84 3.79 1.66
N ASN A 124 -0.05 3.81 2.64
CA ASN A 124 0.20 3.32 4.01
C ASN A 124 -0.71 2.13 4.37
N GLY A 125 -0.68 1.07 3.57
CA GLY A 125 -1.42 -0.16 3.83
C GLY A 125 -0.71 -1.37 3.24
N ASP A 126 -0.92 -2.55 3.83
CA ASP A 126 -0.24 -3.77 3.39
C ASP A 126 -0.54 -4.04 1.90
N ARG A 127 0.54 -4.17 1.12
CA ARG A 127 0.57 -4.43 -0.33
C ARG A 127 -0.25 -3.44 -1.16
N CYS A 128 -0.45 -2.22 -0.67
CA CYS A 128 -1.23 -1.19 -1.36
C CYS A 128 -0.59 -0.71 -2.67
N ASN A 129 0.68 -1.06 -2.92
CA ASN A 129 1.41 -0.80 -4.16
C ASN A 129 1.25 -1.91 -5.22
N ASN A 130 0.30 -2.83 -5.04
CA ASN A 130 -0.09 -3.79 -6.07
C ASN A 130 -0.93 -3.11 -7.16
N VAL A 131 -0.24 -2.51 -8.13
CA VAL A 131 -0.89 -1.88 -9.28
C VAL A 131 -1.02 -2.91 -10.41
N PRO A 132 -2.21 -3.06 -11.03
CA PRO A 132 -2.38 -3.91 -12.19
C PRO A 132 -1.45 -3.50 -13.34
N VAL A 133 -0.67 -4.45 -13.85
CA VAL A 133 0.12 -4.23 -15.06
C VAL A 133 -0.80 -4.48 -16.24
N LEU A 134 -1.20 -3.42 -16.93
CA LEU A 134 -1.85 -3.55 -18.23
C LEU A 134 -0.78 -4.07 -19.21
N LEU A 135 -0.80 -5.36 -19.48
CA LEU A 135 -0.10 -5.91 -20.63
C LEU A 135 -0.82 -5.37 -21.87
N ASP A 136 -0.11 -4.63 -22.72
CA ASP A 136 -0.59 -4.34 -24.07
C ASP A 136 -0.63 -5.68 -24.82
N ASP A 137 -1.74 -6.39 -24.67
CA ASP A 137 -2.09 -7.50 -25.55
C ASP A 137 -2.34 -6.88 -26.93
N GLY A 138 -1.28 -6.84 -27.73
CA GLY A 138 -1.35 -6.53 -29.14
C GLY A 138 -2.10 -7.64 -29.90
N SER A 139 -3.43 -7.75 -29.70
CA SER A 139 -4.40 -8.33 -30.63
C SER A 139 -5.79 -8.31 -29.99
N GLY A 140 -6.73 -7.63 -30.64
CA GLY A 140 -8.01 -7.26 -30.08
C GLY A 140 -8.95 -8.42 -29.69
N SER A 141 -9.78 -8.15 -28.69
CA SER A 141 -11.21 -8.39 -28.73
C SER A 141 -11.84 -7.73 -27.51
N GLY A 142 -12.76 -6.80 -27.74
CA GLY A 142 -13.46 -6.07 -26.69
C GLY A 142 -14.12 -7.02 -25.71
N LYS A 143 -13.60 -7.08 -24.48
CA LYS A 143 -14.36 -7.55 -23.33
C LYS A 143 -14.75 -6.34 -22.53
N ALA A 144 -15.99 -5.90 -22.76
CA ALA A 144 -16.69 -5.01 -21.86
C ALA A 144 -16.52 -5.51 -20.42
N VAL A 145 -15.86 -4.69 -19.60
CA VAL A 145 -15.74 -4.90 -18.17
C VAL A 145 -17.15 -4.79 -17.59
N ARG A 146 -17.77 -5.94 -17.27
CA ARG A 146 -18.95 -5.97 -16.41
C ARG A 146 -18.48 -5.61 -15.00
N SER A 147 -18.69 -4.37 -14.60
CA SER A 147 -18.60 -3.93 -13.20
C SER A 147 -19.53 -4.81 -12.36
N SER A 148 -18.94 -5.72 -11.58
CA SER A 148 -19.69 -6.49 -10.59
C SER A 148 -19.80 -5.66 -9.32
N LEU A 149 -20.92 -4.96 -9.19
CA LEU A 149 -21.37 -4.34 -7.95
C LEU A 149 -21.89 -5.46 -7.02
N ILE A 150 -20.99 -6.12 -6.28
CA ILE A 150 -21.41 -6.91 -5.12
C ILE A 150 -21.40 -5.98 -3.92
N SER A 151 -22.56 -5.35 -3.78
CA SER A 151 -22.94 -4.42 -2.74
C SER A 151 -22.98 -5.09 -1.36
N LEU A 152 -22.68 -4.28 -0.36
CA LEU A 152 -22.68 -4.50 1.08
C LEU A 152 -23.74 -5.50 1.58
N ALA A 153 -23.28 -6.56 2.25
CA ALA A 153 -24.09 -7.34 3.18
C ALA A 153 -23.27 -7.71 4.43
N ILE A 154 -22.76 -6.69 5.13
CA ILE A 154 -22.22 -6.85 6.49
C ILE A 154 -22.66 -5.60 7.27
N CYS A 155 -23.82 -5.67 7.95
CA CYS A 155 -24.19 -4.85 9.13
C CYS A 155 -25.66 -5.04 9.56
N SER A 156 -26.11 -6.28 9.84
CA SER A 156 -27.46 -6.47 10.44
C SER A 156 -27.55 -7.57 11.51
N LEU A 157 -26.44 -8.04 12.08
CA LEU A 157 -26.46 -9.08 13.12
C LEU A 157 -26.13 -8.60 14.55
N LEU A 158 -26.06 -7.29 14.80
CA LEU A 158 -25.80 -6.75 16.16
C LEU A 158 -26.98 -6.02 16.81
N ALA A 159 -28.19 -6.11 16.25
CA ALA A 159 -29.36 -5.39 16.77
C ALA A 159 -30.44 -6.28 17.45
N VAL A 160 -30.16 -7.55 17.75
CA VAL A 160 -31.09 -8.42 18.50
C VAL A 160 -30.32 -9.28 19.52
N SER A 161 -29.91 -8.66 20.62
CA SER A 161 -29.71 -9.37 21.90
C SER A 161 -29.57 -8.46 23.13
N LEU A 162 -29.53 -7.12 22.97
CA LEU A 162 -29.79 -6.19 24.08
C LEU A 162 -31.30 -6.00 24.27
N GLY A 163 -31.98 -7.03 24.73
CA GLY A 163 -33.42 -6.94 24.98
C GLY A 163 -33.97 -8.21 25.59
N THR A 164 -33.54 -8.52 26.82
CA THR A 164 -34.29 -9.18 27.91
C THR A 164 -33.32 -9.95 28.80
N SER A 165 -32.95 -9.37 29.94
CA SER A 165 -32.77 -10.05 31.23
C SER A 165 -32.20 -9.07 32.26
N THR A 166 -33.03 -8.10 32.63
CA THR A 166 -32.85 -7.32 33.86
C THR A 166 -34.18 -7.31 34.62
N SER A 167 -34.39 -8.32 35.46
CA SER A 167 -35.10 -8.15 36.72
C SER A 167 -34.61 -9.21 37.69
N ASN A 168 -33.91 -8.71 38.71
CA ASN A 168 -33.26 -9.44 39.79
C ASN A 168 -34.29 -10.11 40.74
N PRO A 169 -33.82 -10.99 41.64
CA PRO A 169 -34.62 -11.79 42.56
C PRO A 169 -34.94 -11.10 43.90
N TYR A 170 -35.84 -11.72 44.66
CA TYR A 170 -36.23 -11.53 46.08
C TYR A 170 -37.23 -10.42 46.46
N SER A 171 -38.47 -10.84 46.71
CA SER A 171 -39.11 -10.86 48.04
C SER A 171 -40.22 -11.91 48.08
#